data_AF-A0A261FUD4-F1
#
_entry.id   AF-A0A261FUD4-F1
#
_cell.length_a   1.000
_cell.length_b   1.000
_cell.length_c   1.000
_cell.angle_alpha   90.00
_cell.angle_beta   90.00
_cell.angle_gamma   90.00
#
_symmetry.space_group_name_H-M   'P 1'
#
loop_
_entity.id
_entity.type
_entity.pdbx_description
1 polymer ?
#
loop_
_entity_poly.entity_id
_entity_poly.type
_entity_poly.pdbx_seq_one_letter_code
_entity_poly.pdbx_strand_id
1 'polypeptide(L)'
;MTTVLASPMTKASEKKLESTIVFNVRLLLAARGYSQSSLAEAMGIGRSAMSQKMSGRTSWSVVDLVNASRFLEASTEQLLDDALMYQMGADTEKASTEVEAPNKLLRLGLNQRPSD
;
A
#
# COMPACT_ATOMS: atom_id res chain seq x y z
N MET A 1 14.96 -23.58 -24.33
CA MET A 1 14.59 -23.11 -22.97
C MET A 1 14.84 -21.62 -22.93
N THR A 2 13.79 -20.80 -22.83
CA THR A 2 13.93 -19.34 -22.74
C THR A 2 14.04 -18.99 -21.26
N THR A 3 15.21 -18.56 -20.81
CA THR A 3 15.40 -18.09 -19.43
C THR A 3 14.69 -16.75 -19.28
N VAL A 4 13.59 -16.73 -18.52
CA VAL A 4 12.97 -15.48 -18.08
C VAL A 4 13.85 -14.90 -16.97
N LEU A 5 14.59 -13.85 -17.28
CA LEU A 5 15.30 -13.06 -16.27
C LEU A 5 14.25 -12.18 -15.56
N ALA A 6 13.81 -12.61 -14.38
CA ALA A 6 12.98 -11.76 -13.52
C ALA A 6 13.77 -10.49 -13.20
N SER A 7 13.22 -9.32 -13.56
CA SER A 7 13.82 -8.04 -13.21
C SER A 7 13.78 -7.84 -11.69
N PRO A 8 14.82 -7.23 -11.10
CA PRO A 8 14.83 -6.96 -9.67
C PRO A 8 13.73 -5.96 -9.31
N MET A 9 13.30 -6.01 -8.04
CA MET A 9 12.29 -5.11 -7.52
C MET A 9 12.77 -3.64 -7.59
N THR A 10 11.91 -2.74 -8.05
CA THR A 10 12.21 -1.30 -8.11
C THR A 10 12.05 -0.65 -6.73
N LYS A 11 12.67 0.52 -6.54
CA LYS A 11 12.48 1.33 -5.33
C LYS A 11 11.02 1.78 -5.11
N ALA A 12 10.27 1.98 -6.19
CA ALA A 12 8.85 2.32 -6.10
C ALA A 12 8.02 1.14 -5.58
N SER A 13 8.24 -0.07 -6.12
CA SER A 13 7.59 -1.28 -5.63
C SER A 13 8.01 -1.65 -4.20
N GLU A 14 9.27 -1.41 -3.83
CA GLU A 14 9.75 -1.58 -2.45
C GLU A 14 8.98 -0.65 -1.49
N LYS A 15 8.89 0.64 -1.81
CA LYS A 15 8.14 1.63 -1.01
C LYS A 15 6.65 1.26 -0.90
N LYS A 16 6.05 0.76 -1.99
CA LYS A 16 4.65 0.33 -1.99
C LYS A 16 4.47 -0.87 -1.04
N LEU A 17 5.32 -1.89 -1.14
CA LEU A 17 5.29 -3.05 -0.26
C LEU A 17 5.41 -2.65 1.23
N GLU A 18 6.37 -1.79 1.56
CA GLU A 18 6.55 -1.28 2.93
C GLU A 18 5.31 -0.52 3.42
N SER A 19 4.66 0.25 2.54
CA SER A 19 3.42 0.97 2.86
C SER A 19 2.25 0.01 3.11
N THR A 20 2.15 -1.05 2.32
CA THR A 20 1.17 -2.13 2.51
C THR A 20 1.33 -2.80 3.88
N ILE A 21 2.56 -3.17 4.24
CA ILE A 21 2.85 -3.79 5.55
C ILE A 21 2.42 -2.85 6.68
N VAL A 22 2.83 -1.58 6.63
CA VAL A 22 2.48 -0.59 7.66
C VAL A 22 0.96 -0.40 7.77
N PHE A 23 0.26 -0.33 6.64
CA PHE A 23 -1.19 -0.17 6.62
C PHE A 23 -1.89 -1.38 7.25
N ASN A 24 -1.56 -2.60 6.82
CA ASN A 24 -2.18 -3.82 7.31
C ASN A 24 -1.89 -4.05 8.80
N VAL A 25 -0.67 -3.78 9.24
CA VAL A 25 -0.31 -3.84 10.67
C VAL A 25 -1.15 -2.86 11.48
N ARG A 26 -1.32 -1.61 11.03
CA ARG A 26 -2.16 -0.62 11.74
C ARG A 26 -3.61 -1.03 11.80
N LEU A 27 -4.15 -1.55 10.70
CA LEU A 27 -5.52 -2.03 10.62
C LEU A 27 -5.77 -3.16 11.62
N LEU A 28 -4.88 -4.16 11.65
CA LEU A 28 -5.00 -5.32 12.55
C LEU A 28 -4.79 -4.93 14.01
N LEU A 29 -3.87 -4.01 14.30
CA LEU A 29 -3.72 -3.45 15.66
C LEU A 29 -5.02 -2.79 16.12
N ALA A 30 -5.62 -1.94 15.28
CA ALA A 30 -6.87 -1.26 15.59
C ALA A 30 -8.03 -2.27 15.80
N ALA A 31 -8.17 -3.24 14.90
CA ALA A 31 -9.20 -4.28 14.98
C ALA A 31 -9.10 -5.12 16.27
N ARG A 32 -7.88 -5.29 16.80
CA ARG A 32 -7.60 -6.07 18.02
C ARG A 32 -7.52 -5.23 19.30
N GLY A 33 -7.61 -3.90 19.20
CA GLY A 33 -7.43 -3.00 20.33
C GLY A 33 -6.00 -2.96 20.87
N TYR A 34 -5.00 -3.28 20.03
CA TYR A 34 -3.58 -3.26 20.41
C TYR A 34 -2.92 -1.94 20.02
N SER A 35 -1.90 -1.55 20.82
CA SER A 35 -1.09 -0.37 20.54
C SER A 35 0.18 -0.72 19.77
N GLN A 36 0.81 0.28 19.13
CA GLN A 36 2.17 0.11 18.58
C GLN A 36 3.19 -0.26 19.65
N SER A 37 3.01 0.19 20.89
CA SER A 37 3.90 -0.16 22.00
C SER A 37 3.79 -1.65 22.35
N SER A 38 2.58 -2.21 22.31
CA SER A 38 2.32 -3.63 22.56
C SER A 38 3.01 -4.51 21.50
N LEU A 39 2.94 -4.10 20.22
CA LEU A 39 3.68 -4.78 19.16
C LEU A 39 5.20 -4.65 19.34
N ALA A 40 5.69 -3.48 19.76
CA ALA A 40 7.11 -3.27 20.00
C ALA A 40 7.63 -4.19 21.12
N GLU A 41 6.88 -4.30 22.21
CA GLU A 41 7.16 -5.21 23.32
C GLU A 41 7.14 -6.67 22.87
N ALA A 42 6.14 -7.09 22.09
CA ALA A 42 6.06 -8.44 21.55
C ALA A 42 7.21 -8.79 20.58
N MET A 43 7.71 -7.80 19.83
CA MET A 43 8.86 -7.95 18.94
C MET A 43 10.21 -7.80 19.66
N GLY A 44 10.22 -7.46 20.95
CA GLY A 44 11.46 -7.22 21.71
C GLY A 44 12.25 -6.00 21.24
N ILE A 45 11.59 -5.01 20.63
CA ILE A 45 12.23 -3.78 20.13
C ILE A 45 11.75 -2.53 20.88
N GLY A 46 12.57 -1.49 20.90
CA GLY A 46 12.20 -0.21 21.51
C GLY A 46 11.10 0.53 20.75
N ARG A 47 10.30 1.35 21.45
CA ARG A 47 9.22 2.17 20.85
C ARG A 47 9.70 3.08 19.72
N SER A 48 10.92 3.62 19.84
CA SER A 48 11.54 4.44 18.78
C SER A 48 11.79 3.62 17.50
N ALA A 49 12.31 2.41 17.61
CA ALA A 49 12.51 1.52 16.48
C ALA A 49 11.17 1.14 15.82
N MET A 50 10.16 0.84 16.64
CA MET A 50 8.79 0.60 16.16
C MET A 50 8.23 1.81 15.40
N SER A 51 8.38 3.01 15.95
CA SER A 51 7.92 4.24 15.29
C SER A 51 8.60 4.46 13.94
N GLN A 52 9.90 4.17 13.83
CA GLN A 52 10.63 4.29 12.56
C GLN A 52 10.08 3.32 11.50
N LYS A 53 9.84 2.06 11.88
CA LYS A 53 9.18 1.06 11.02
C LYS A 53 7.78 1.47 10.60
N MET A 54 6.96 1.93 11.54
CA MET A 54 5.60 2.41 11.29
C MET A 54 5.55 3.65 10.41
N SER A 55 6.65 4.39 10.27
CA SER A 55 6.75 5.56 9.41
C SER A 55 7.40 5.29 8.05
N GLY A 56 7.82 4.05 7.78
CA GLY A 56 8.54 3.67 6.56
C GLY A 56 9.98 4.16 6.50
N ARG A 57 10.55 4.67 7.61
CA ARG A 57 11.96 5.10 7.69
C ARG A 57 12.93 3.94 7.86
N THR A 58 12.43 2.81 8.36
CA THR A 58 13.18 1.57 8.52
C THR A 58 12.37 0.46 7.87
N SER A 59 13.01 -0.34 7.02
CA SER A 59 12.36 -1.44 6.33
C SER A 59 11.91 -2.55 7.30
N TRP A 60 10.90 -3.29 6.87
CA TRP A 60 10.47 -4.51 7.53
C TRP A 60 11.30 -5.69 7.04
N SER A 61 11.97 -6.40 7.96
CA SER A 61 12.62 -7.67 7.65
C SER A 61 11.61 -8.81 7.67
N VAL A 62 12.00 -9.96 7.09
CA VAL A 62 11.20 -11.19 7.19
C VAL A 62 10.97 -11.61 8.65
N VAL A 63 11.96 -11.41 9.53
CA VAL A 63 11.83 -11.70 10.96
C VAL A 63 10.78 -10.79 11.61
N ASP A 64 10.76 -9.51 11.24
CA ASP A 64 9.75 -8.57 11.74
C ASP A 64 8.34 -8.99 11.31
N LEU A 65 8.17 -9.37 10.03
CA LEU A 65 6.91 -9.85 9.49
C LEU A 65 6.40 -11.08 10.25
N VAL A 66 7.26 -12.07 10.50
CA VAL A 66 6.87 -13.29 11.24
C VAL A 66 6.52 -12.97 12.69
N ASN A 67 7.27 -12.08 13.36
CA ASN A 67 6.94 -11.70 14.73
C ASN A 67 5.61 -10.93 14.81
N ALA A 68 5.40 -9.99 13.89
CA ALA A 68 4.14 -9.26 13.80
C ALA A 68 2.97 -10.17 13.46
N SER A 69 3.12 -11.12 12.53
CA SER A 69 2.05 -12.03 12.14
C SER A 69 1.63 -12.94 13.30
N ARG A 70 2.59 -13.42 14.10
CA ARG A 70 2.30 -14.20 15.32
C ARG A 70 1.56 -13.38 16.37
N PHE A 71 2.00 -12.14 16.62
CA PHE A 71 1.33 -11.25 17.59
C PHE A 71 -0.07 -10.84 17.13
N LEU A 72 -0.24 -10.58 15.83
CA LEU A 72 -1.49 -10.16 15.22
C LEU A 72 -2.33 -11.34 14.74
N GLU A 73 -2.03 -12.58 15.17
CA GLU A 73 -2.64 -13.86 14.76
C GLU A 73 -3.17 -13.82 13.31
N ALA A 74 -2.28 -13.43 12.41
CA ALA A 74 -2.53 -13.25 10.98
C ALA A 74 -1.45 -14.00 10.20
N SER A 75 -1.73 -14.31 8.95
CA SER A 75 -0.72 -14.88 8.06
C SER A 75 0.25 -13.80 7.56
N THR A 76 1.45 -14.19 7.16
CA THR A 76 2.41 -13.25 6.54
C THR A 76 1.88 -12.70 5.23
N GLU A 77 1.11 -13.48 4.49
CA GLU A 77 0.45 -13.07 3.23
C GLU A 77 -0.53 -11.92 3.49
N GLN A 78 -1.32 -11.99 4.57
CA GLN A 78 -2.24 -10.90 4.93
C GLN A 78 -1.52 -9.59 5.26
N LEU A 79 -0.27 -9.64 5.72
CA LEU A 79 0.52 -8.43 5.95
C LEU A 79 1.07 -7.85 4.65
N LEU A 80 1.31 -8.69 3.63
CA LEU A 80 1.90 -8.31 2.35
C LEU A 80 0.85 -7.94 1.28
N ASP A 81 -0.41 -8.35 1.46
CA ASP A 81 -1.50 -8.16 0.51
C ASP A 81 -2.02 -6.71 0.49
N ASP A 82 -2.00 -6.06 -0.67
CA ASP A 82 -2.47 -4.69 -0.86
C ASP A 82 -3.96 -4.60 -1.20
N ALA A 83 -4.67 -5.72 -1.33
CA ALA A 83 -6.10 -5.74 -1.64
C ALA A 83 -6.94 -4.90 -0.67
N LEU A 84 -6.62 -4.92 0.63
CA LEU A 84 -7.34 -4.14 1.65
C LEU A 84 -7.13 -2.63 1.50
N MET A 85 -5.96 -2.20 1.03
CA MET A 85 -5.71 -0.77 0.76
C MET A 85 -6.62 -0.26 -0.35
N TYR A 86 -6.73 -1.03 -1.44
CA TYR A 86 -7.60 -0.70 -2.56
C TYR A 86 -9.08 -0.70 -2.17
N GLN A 87 -9.52 -1.70 -1.40
CA GLN A 87 -10.91 -1.78 -0.94
C GLN A 87 -11.32 -0.61 -0.04
N MET A 88 -10.39 -0.10 0.76
CA MET A 88 -10.65 1.03 1.68
C MET A 88 -10.31 2.40 1.07
N GLY A 89 -10.02 2.48 -0.23
CA GLY A 89 -9.72 3.74 -0.92
C GLY A 89 -8.44 4.41 -0.42
N ALA A 90 -7.50 3.66 0.16
CA ALA A 90 -6.27 4.17 0.77
C ALA A 90 -5.14 4.46 -0.25
N ASP A 91 -5.49 4.67 -1.53
CA ASP A 91 -4.56 5.11 -2.56
C ASP A 91 -4.24 6.60 -2.39
N THR A 92 -3.44 6.94 -1.38
CA THR A 92 -2.76 8.23 -1.31
C THR A 92 -1.45 8.19 -2.07
N GLU A 93 -1.51 8.10 -3.40
CA GLU A 93 -0.56 8.72 -4.33
C GLU A 93 -1.35 9.07 -5.60
N LYS A 94 -1.19 10.32 -6.03
CA LYS A 94 -1.99 10.96 -7.08
C LYS A 94 -2.06 10.10 -8.35
N ALA A 95 -3.26 10.00 -8.90
CA ALA A 95 -3.47 9.70 -10.30
C ALA A 95 -2.71 10.73 -11.16
N SER A 96 -1.48 10.39 -11.55
CA SER A 96 -0.92 10.80 -12.84
C SER A 96 -1.03 9.62 -13.80
N THR A 97 -2.22 9.03 -13.87
CA THR A 97 -2.68 8.41 -15.10
C THR A 97 -3.47 9.48 -15.83
N GLU A 98 -2.78 10.18 -16.72
CA GLU A 98 -3.39 10.80 -17.89
C GLU A 98 -4.05 9.68 -18.70
N VAL A 99 -5.24 9.25 -18.27
CA VAL A 99 -6.11 8.43 -19.08
C VAL A 99 -6.87 9.43 -19.93
N GLU A 100 -6.30 9.72 -21.10
CA GLU A 100 -7.00 10.37 -22.19
C GLU A 100 -8.36 9.67 -22.38
N ALA A 101 -9.43 10.37 -22.01
CA ALA A 101 -10.78 9.84 -22.10
C ALA A 101 -11.09 9.55 -23.57
N PRO A 102 -11.48 8.32 -23.97
CA PRO A 102 -11.90 8.06 -25.34
C PRO A 102 -13.38 8.45 -25.47
N ASN A 103 -13.69 9.72 -25.22
CA ASN A 103 -14.97 10.30 -25.65
C ASN A 103 -14.71 11.16 -26.87
N LYS A 104 -14.48 10.48 -28.00
CA LYS A 104 -15.01 10.93 -29.30
C LYS A 104 -16.54 10.91 -29.23
N LEU A 105 -17.11 11.77 -28.38
CA LEU A 105 -18.47 12.23 -28.57
C LEU A 105 -18.42 13.05 -29.85
N LEU A 106 -18.90 12.39 -30.91
CA LEU A 106 -19.28 12.99 -32.18
C LEU A 106 -19.96 14.34 -31.90
N ARG A 107 -19.21 15.43 -32.05
CA ARG A 107 -19.80 16.76 -32.27
C ARG A 107 -20.31 16.78 -33.70
N LEU A 108 -21.35 15.98 -33.93
CA LEU A 108 -22.22 16.10 -35.09
C LEU A 108 -22.91 17.46 -35.00
N GLY A 109 -23.00 18.12 -36.15
CA GLY A 109 -23.20 19.55 -36.28
C GLY A 109 -24.36 20.13 -35.49
N LEU A 110 -24.08 21.26 -34.85
CA LEU A 110 -25.06 22.28 -34.55
C LEU A 110 -24.54 23.60 -35.13
N ASN A 111 -24.87 23.80 -36.41
CA ASN A 111 -24.92 25.12 -37.03
C ASN A 111 -25.87 25.98 -36.20
N GLN A 112 -25.32 26.79 -35.29
CA GLN A 112 -26.02 27.92 -34.70
C GLN A 112 -25.50 29.17 -35.41
N ARG A 113 -26.25 29.55 -36.44
CA ARG A 113 -26.07 30.80 -37.20
C ARG A 113 -26.59 31.93 -36.31
N PRO A 114 -25.80 32.98 -35.99
CA PRO A 114 -26.37 34.18 -35.40
C PRO A 114 -27.14 34.93 -36.49
N SER A 115 -28.42 35.21 -36.24
CA SER A 115 -29.16 36.23 -36.94
C SER A 115 -28.74 37.58 -36.38
N ASP A 116 -28.07 38.39 -37.20
CA ASP A 116 -28.15 39.86 -37.25
C ASP A 116 -27.73 40.32 -38.65
#